data_AF-A0A7K0X691-F1
#
_entry.id   AF-A0A7K0X691-F1
#
_cell.length_a   1.000
_cell.length_b   1.000
_cell.length_c   1.000
_cell.angle_alpha   90.00
_cell.angle_beta   90.00
_cell.angle_gamma   90.00
#
_symmetry.space_group_name_H-M   'P 1'
#
loop_
_entity.id
_entity.type
_entity.pdbx_description
1 polymer ?
#
loop_
_entity_poly.entity_id
_entity_poly.type
_entity_poly.pdbx_seq_one_letter_code
_entity_poly.pdbx_strand_id
1 'polypeptide(L)' 'HLGFGFGRHYCLGAHIARLEIREFFKELFGRLDHIELSGEPQHMASIIVSGPKRLPVTYAFKD' A
#
# COMPACT_ATOMS: atom_id res chain seq x y z
N HIS A 1 -15.60 0.72 3.13
CA HIS A 1 -15.16 -0.18 2.03
C HIS A 1 -15.21 -1.64 2.50
N LEU A 2 -15.21 -2.62 1.58
CA LEU A 2 -15.34 -4.07 1.88
C LEU A 2 -14.02 -4.85 1.80
N GLY A 3 -12.88 -4.17 1.73
CA GLY A 3 -11.56 -4.81 1.57
C GLY A 3 -11.16 -5.80 2.68
N PHE A 4 -11.81 -5.76 3.85
CA PHE A 4 -11.59 -6.70 4.96
C PHE A 4 -12.71 -7.73 5.13
N GLY A 5 -13.67 -7.78 4.19
CA GLY A 5 -14.87 -8.61 4.31
C GLY A 5 -15.85 -8.10 5.36
N PHE A 6 -16.80 -8.96 5.77
CA PHE A 6 -17.80 -8.69 6.81
C PHE A 6 -18.27 -9.99 7.49
N GLY A 7 -18.90 -9.88 8.66
CA GLY A 7 -19.49 -11.02 9.37
C GLY A 7 -18.47 -11.91 10.10
N ARG A 8 -18.77 -13.21 10.24
CA ARG A 8 -17.97 -14.16 11.04
C ARG A 8 -16.52 -14.34 10.55
N HIS A 9 -16.26 -14.03 9.29
CA HIS A 9 -14.93 -14.10 8.69
C HIS A 9 -14.35 -12.71 8.39
N TYR A 10 -14.81 -11.69 9.11
CA TYR A 10 -14.16 -10.38 9.07
C TYR A 10 -12.68 -10.53 9.39
N CYS A 11 -11.82 -9.84 8.62
CA CYS A 11 -10.39 -9.96 8.78
C CYS A 11 -9.97 -9.64 10.22
N LEU A 12 -9.46 -10.65 10.93
CA LEU A 12 -8.98 -10.53 12.31
C LEU A 12 -7.88 -9.46 12.43
N GLY A 13 -7.04 -9.34 11.40
CA GLY A 13 -5.93 -8.38 11.34
C GLY A 13 -6.34 -6.97 10.90
N ALA A 14 -7.63 -6.67 10.67
CA ALA A 14 -8.03 -5.39 10.06
C ALA A 14 -7.63 -4.15 10.88
N HIS A 15 -7.53 -4.26 12.21
CA HIS A 15 -7.06 -3.16 13.05
C HIS A 15 -5.54 -2.98 12.95
N ILE A 16 -4.79 -4.08 12.91
CA ILE A 16 -3.33 -4.06 12.76
C ILE A 16 -2.95 -3.52 11.38
N ALA A 17 -3.56 -4.04 10.32
CA ALA A 17 -3.29 -3.58 8.95
C ALA A 17 -3.52 -2.07 8.78
N ARG A 18 -4.57 -1.52 9.42
CA ARG A 18 -4.82 -0.07 9.41
C ARG A 18 -3.78 0.70 10.21
N LEU A 19 -3.36 0.18 11.36
CA LEU A 19 -2.29 0.79 12.16
C LEU A 19 -0.97 0.81 11.39
N GLU A 20 -0.59 -0.32 10.80
CA GLU A 20 0.64 -0.46 10.00
C GLU A 20 0.65 0.52 8.83
N ILE A 21 -0.42 0.58 8.04
CA ILE A 21 -0.54 1.52 6.91
C ILE A 21 -0.44 2.97 7.40
N ARG A 22 -1.11 3.30 8.50
CA ARG A 22 -1.09 4.66 9.05
C ARG A 22 0.30 5.07 9.51
N GLU A 23 0.96 4.25 10.33
CA GLU A 23 2.29 4.58 10.83
C GLU A 23 3.34 4.55 9.70
N PHE A 24 3.25 3.61 8.75
CA PHE A 24 4.12 3.56 7.58
C PHE A 24 4.06 4.87 6.78
N PHE A 25 2.86 5.33 6.41
CA PHE A 25 2.72 6.55 5.62
C PHE A 25 3.05 7.81 6.43
N LYS A 26 2.76 7.83 7.72
CA LYS A 26 3.14 8.93 8.61
C LYS A 26 4.66 9.14 8.61
N GLU A 27 5.43 8.07 8.83
CA GLU A 27 6.90 8.15 8.83
C GLU A 27 7.46 8.42 7.43
N LEU A 28 6.85 7.82 6.39
CA LEU A 28 7.27 8.02 5.00
C LEU A 28 7.07 9.49 4.58
N PHE A 29 5.87 10.06 4.74
CA PHE A 29 5.57 11.43 4.33
C PHE A 29 6.29 12.49 5.17
N GLY A 30 6.71 12.15 6.38
CA GLY A 30 7.63 12.97 7.16
C GLY A 30 8.93 13.27 6.39
N ARG A 31 9.44 12.27 5.64
CA ARG A 31 10.75 12.28 4.99
C ARG A 31 10.71 12.43 3.48
N LEU A 32 9.60 12.04 2.84
CA LEU A 32 9.44 12.02 1.39
C LEU A 32 9.15 13.43 0.88
N ASP A 33 9.97 13.91 -0.06
CA ASP A 33 9.75 15.17 -0.76
C ASP A 33 8.87 14.96 -2.01
N HIS A 34 9.24 13.97 -2.83
CA HIS A 34 8.54 13.66 -4.07
C HIS A 34 8.57 12.16 -4.39
N ILE A 35 7.52 11.66 -5.06
CA ILE A 35 7.46 10.32 -5.66
C ILE A 35 6.61 10.34 -6.93
N GLU A 36 7.08 9.70 -7.99
CA GLU A 36 6.36 9.53 -9.24
C GLU A 36 6.60 8.14 -9.85
N LEU A 37 5.76 7.75 -10.80
CA LEU A 37 5.97 6.54 -11.60
C LEU A 37 7.13 6.77 -12.58
N SER A 38 8.09 5.85 -12.61
CA SER A 38 9.23 5.89 -13.53
C SER A 38 9.12 4.86 -14.65
N GLY A 39 7.94 4.27 -14.81
CA GLY A 39 7.63 3.28 -15.84
C GLY A 39 6.24 2.70 -15.65
N GLU A 40 5.83 1.84 -16.59
CA GLU A 40 4.50 1.25 -16.58
C GLU A 40 4.32 0.25 -15.42
N PRO A 41 3.32 0.43 -14.54
CA PRO A 41 2.99 -0.54 -13.52
C PRO A 41 2.59 -1.88 -14.12
N GLN A 42 2.86 -2.96 -13.41
CA GLN A 42 2.40 -4.29 -13.81
C GLN A 42 1.64 -4.93 -12.67
N HIS A 43 0.44 -5.44 -12.96
CA HIS A 43 -0.38 -6.12 -11.98
C HIS A 43 0.01 -7.59 -11.80
N MET A 44 -0.27 -8.12 -10.61
CA MET A 44 -0.17 -9.55 -10.36
C MET A 44 -1.20 -10.31 -11.20
N ALA A 45 -0.79 -11.40 -11.84
CA ALA A 45 -1.70 -12.36 -12.45
C ALA A 45 -2.29 -13.27 -11.35
N SER A 46 -3.22 -12.75 -10.56
CA SER A 46 -3.84 -13.45 -9.43
C SER A 46 -5.33 -13.14 -9.37
N ILE A 47 -6.12 -14.16 -9.03
CA ILE A 47 -7.55 -14.03 -8.75
C ILE A 47 -7.85 -13.83 -7.25
N ILE A 48 -6.83 -13.92 -6.40
CA ILE A 48 -6.95 -13.83 -4.93
C ILE A 48 -6.37 -12.51 -4.41
N VAL A 49 -5.21 -12.10 -4.94
CA VAL A 49 -4.48 -10.91 -4.49
C VAL A 49 -4.53 -9.85 -5.60
N SER A 50 -5.12 -8.70 -5.29
CA SER A 50 -5.12 -7.53 -6.17
C SER A 50 -3.99 -6.58 -5.75
N GLY A 51 -3.02 -6.37 -6.64
CA GLY A 51 -1.90 -5.47 -6.37
C GLY A 51 -0.89 -5.41 -7.52
N PRO A 52 0.05 -4.46 -7.46
CA PRO A 52 1.15 -4.39 -8.41
C PRO A 52 2.13 -5.54 -8.16
N LYS A 53 2.50 -6.25 -9.23
CA LYS A 53 3.67 -7.13 -9.29
C LYS A 53 4.95 -6.32 -9.41
N ARG A 54 4.91 -5.19 -10.14
CA ARG A 54 5.99 -4.21 -10.26
C ARG A 54 5.40 -2.80 -10.28
N LEU A 55 6.01 -1.89 -9.54
CA LEU A 55 5.64 -0.48 -9.50
C LEU A 55 6.92 0.36 -9.56
N PRO A 56 7.45 0.64 -10.77
CA PRO A 56 8.65 1.47 -10.91
C PRO A 56 8.38 2.89 -10.42
N VAL A 57 9.20 3.38 -9.50
CA VAL A 57 9.09 4.74 -8.97
C VAL A 57 10.45 5.43 -8.92
N THR A 58 10.45 6.74 -9.13
CA THR A 58 11.54 7.64 -8.75
C THR A 58 11.05 8.47 -7.57
N TYR A 59 11.91 8.69 -6.59
CA TYR A 59 11.56 9.47 -5.40
C TYR A 59 12.76 10.29 -4.90
N ALA A 60 12.44 11.34 -4.13
CA ALA A 60 13.41 12.17 -3.42
C ALA A 60 12.99 12.29 -1.94
N PHE A 61 13.98 12.26 -1.04
CA PHE A 61 13.77 12.61 0.36
C PHE A 61 14.04 14.10 0.57
N LYS A 62 13.45 14.66 1.62
CA LYS A 62 13.77 15.98 2.12
C LYS A 62 15.21 15.99 2.64
N ASP A 63 15.87 17.13 2.49
CA ASP A 63 17.19 17.40 3.08
C ASP A 63 17.17 17.36 4.62
#